data_AF-A0A8T6VYY3-F1
#
_entry.id   AF-A0A8T6VYY3-F1
#
_cell.length_a   1.000
_cell.length_b   1.000
_cell.length_c   1.000
_cell.angle_alpha   90.00
_cell.angle_beta   90.00
_cell.angle_gamma   90.00
#
_symmetry.space_group_name_H-M   'P 1'
#
loop_
_entity.id
_entity.type
_entity.pdbx_description
1 polymer ?
#
loop_
_entity_poly.entity_id
_entity_poly.type
_entity_poly.pdbx_seq_one_letter_code
_entity_poly.pdbx_strand_id
1 'polypeptide(L)'
;RMEDTSRVHGYIDAHFNESIEEVRRFLRQPGFSHTGEGIRETARMCLGYLRGLGAAEAEMVETDGHPVVYGKVLSKNPRAKTLIAYSLYD
;
A
#
# COMPACT_ATOMS: atom_id res chain seq x y z
N ARG A 1 -11.05 -20.08 -16.55
CA ARG A 1 -12.37 -19.42 -16.41
C ARG A 1 -12.08 -18.02 -15.93
N MET A 2 -12.41 -16.99 -16.70
CA MET A 2 -12.16 -15.60 -16.30
C MET A 2 -13.16 -15.29 -15.17
N GLU A 3 -12.67 -14.92 -13.99
CA GLU A 3 -13.54 -14.52 -12.89
C GLU A 3 -14.24 -13.21 -13.26
N ASP A 4 -15.52 -13.10 -12.91
CA ASP A 4 -16.31 -11.90 -13.14
C ASP A 4 -15.85 -10.80 -12.17
N THR A 5 -15.18 -9.78 -12.71
CA THR A 5 -14.68 -8.63 -11.95
C THR A 5 -15.62 -7.42 -11.97
N SER A 6 -16.81 -7.53 -12.56
CA SER A 6 -17.76 -6.41 -12.74
C SER A 6 -18.08 -5.68 -11.44
N ARG A 7 -18.28 -6.41 -10.34
CA ARG A 7 -18.53 -5.81 -9.02
C ARG A 7 -17.34 -5.00 -8.50
N VAL A 8 -16.11 -5.45 -8.76
CA VAL A 8 -14.89 -4.73 -8.34
C VAL A 8 -14.74 -3.45 -9.16
N HIS A 9 -14.92 -3.52 -10.48
CA HIS A 9 -14.86 -2.34 -11.35
C HIS A 9 -15.96 -1.32 -10.98
N GLY A 10 -17.19 -1.77 -10.74
CA GLY A 10 -18.27 -0.89 -10.31
C GLY A 10 -18.00 -0.18 -8.98
N TYR A 11 -17.32 -0.85 -8.03
CA TYR A 11 -16.87 -0.20 -6.80
C TYR A 11 -15.80 0.86 -7.08
N ILE A 12 -14.80 0.55 -7.92
CA ILE A 12 -13.76 1.52 -8.29
C ILE A 12 -14.39 2.77 -8.95
N ASP A 13 -15.31 2.58 -9.88
CA ASP A 13 -15.98 3.68 -10.59
C ASP A 13 -16.81 4.54 -9.62
N ALA A 14 -17.56 3.92 -8.71
CA ALA A 14 -18.36 4.64 -7.71
C ALA A 14 -17.51 5.45 -6.71
N HIS A 15 -16.28 5.00 -6.44
CA HIS A 15 -15.36 5.60 -5.47
C HIS A 15 -14.16 6.31 -6.13
N PHE A 16 -14.27 6.65 -7.42
CA PHE A 16 -13.16 7.22 -8.19
C PHE A 16 -12.63 8.53 -7.57
N ASN A 17 -13.52 9.46 -7.21
CA ASN A 17 -13.12 10.74 -6.63
C ASN A 17 -12.45 10.59 -5.26
N GLU A 18 -12.88 9.63 -4.44
CA GLU A 18 -12.24 9.32 -3.16
C GLU A 18 -10.82 8.79 -3.38
N SER A 19 -10.65 7.91 -4.37
CA SER A 19 -9.33 7.38 -4.75
C SER A 19 -8.38 8.50 -5.21
N ILE A 20 -8.89 9.47 -5.98
CA ILE A 20 -8.11 10.65 -6.40
C ILE A 20 -7.66 11.48 -5.21
N GLU A 21 -8.52 11.68 -4.21
CA GLU A 21 -8.13 12.44 -3.01
C GLU A 21 -7.12 11.69 -2.13
N GLU A 22 -7.20 10.37 -2.04
CA GLU A 22 -6.17 9.56 -1.34
C GLU A 22 -4.82 9.64 -2.07
N VAL A 23 -4.79 9.59 -3.41
CA VAL A 23 -3.55 9.79 -4.18
C VAL A 23 -3.00 11.19 -3.96
N ARG A 24 -3.85 12.22 -4.03
CA ARG A 24 -3.44 13.62 -3.76
C ARG A 24 -2.91 13.79 -2.34
N ARG A 25 -3.52 13.14 -1.35
CA ARG A 25 -3.05 13.15 0.03
C ARG A 25 -1.65 12.53 0.12
N PHE A 26 -1.42 11.39 -0.52
CA PHE A 26 -0.10 10.75 -0.55
C PHE A 26 0.95 11.65 -1.20
N LEU A 27 0.65 12.22 -2.37
CA LEU A 27 1.59 13.10 -3.10
C LEU A 27 1.94 14.41 -2.37
N ARG A 28 1.11 14.85 -1.41
CA ARG A 28 1.40 16.04 -0.60
C ARG A 28 2.40 15.76 0.53
N GLN A 29 2.65 14.50 0.87
CA GLN A 29 3.66 14.13 1.86
C GLN A 29 5.04 14.09 1.16
N PRO A 30 6.01 14.92 1.57
CA PRO A 30 7.38 14.79 1.09
C PRO A 30 7.92 13.38 1.37
N GLY A 31 8.67 12.83 0.42
CA GLY A 31 9.21 11.46 0.51
C GLY A 31 10.50 11.32 -0.29
N PHE A 32 11.37 12.31 -0.33
CA PHE A 32 12.48 12.34 -1.27
C PHE A 32 13.69 11.53 -0.77
N SER A 33 14.01 10.42 -1.43
CA SER A 33 15.11 9.56 -1.00
C SER A 33 16.49 10.20 -1.10
N HIS A 34 16.69 11.15 -2.03
CA HIS A 34 17.97 11.85 -2.20
C HIS A 34 18.34 12.73 -0.99
N THR A 35 17.36 13.42 -0.40
CA THR A 35 17.57 14.32 0.75
C THR A 35 17.17 13.68 2.08
N GLY A 36 16.38 12.60 2.04
CA GLY A 36 15.75 11.97 3.19
C GLY A 36 14.52 12.71 3.72
N GLU A 37 14.13 13.83 3.10
CA GLU A 37 13.01 14.65 3.55
C GLU A 37 11.69 13.88 3.49
N GLY A 38 11.06 13.71 4.64
CA GLY A 38 9.73 13.11 4.76
C GLY A 38 9.65 11.60 4.52
N ILE A 39 10.77 10.93 4.21
CA ILE A 39 10.83 9.49 3.94
C ILE A 39 10.19 8.66 5.06
N ARG A 40 10.50 8.97 6.32
CA ARG A 40 9.94 8.21 7.46
C ARG A 40 8.44 8.45 7.62
N GLU A 41 7.96 9.66 7.35
CA GLU A 41 6.55 10.00 7.35
C GLU A 41 5.81 9.26 6.23
N THR A 42 6.36 9.23 5.01
CA THR A 42 5.82 8.46 3.88
C THR A 42 5.81 6.95 4.18
N ALA A 43 6.87 6.40 4.76
CA ALA A 43 6.92 5.01 5.19
C ALA A 43 5.82 4.69 6.23
N ARG A 44 5.58 5.59 7.19
CA ARG A 44 4.47 5.46 8.16
C ARG A 44 3.10 5.54 7.48
N MET A 45 2.93 6.35 6.44
CA MET A 45 1.69 6.40 5.64
C MET A 45 1.45 5.07 4.92
N CYS A 46 2.46 4.52 4.25
CA CYS A 46 2.39 3.19 3.62
C CYS A 46 2.06 2.09 4.64
N LEU A 47 2.66 2.14 5.83
CA LEU A 47 2.35 1.23 6.92
C LEU A 47 0.88 1.34 7.33
N GLY A 48 0.34 2.56 7.40
CA GLY A 48 -1.08 2.81 7.63
C GLY A 48 -1.96 2.16 6.57
N TYR A 49 -1.61 2.26 5.28
CA TYR A 49 -2.35 1.62 4.20
C TYR A 49 -2.33 0.09 4.29
N LEU A 50 -1.17 -0.52 4.57
CA LEU A 50 -1.11 -1.97 4.78
C LEU A 50 -2.00 -2.42 5.94
N ARG A 51 -1.98 -1.68 7.05
CA ARG A 51 -2.88 -1.96 8.20
C ARG A 51 -4.35 -1.81 7.82
N GLY A 52 -4.70 -0.78 7.04
CA GLY A 52 -6.05 -0.57 6.52
C GLY A 52 -6.55 -1.71 5.62
N LEU A 53 -5.63 -2.35 4.89
CA LEU A 53 -5.92 -3.56 4.09
C LEU A 53 -6.09 -4.84 4.94
N GLY A 54 -5.87 -4.75 6.25
CA GLY A 54 -5.90 -5.91 7.15
C GLY A 54 -4.64 -6.76 7.07
N ALA A 55 -3.51 -6.18 6.68
CA ALA A 55 -2.24 -6.90 6.71
C ALA A 55 -1.87 -7.28 8.15
N ALA A 56 -1.72 -8.57 8.39
CA ALA A 56 -1.08 -9.10 9.58
C ALA A 56 0.41 -8.74 9.54
N GLU A 57 0.99 -8.48 10.72
CA GLU A 57 2.43 -8.22 10.88
C GLU A 57 2.94 -7.04 10.02
N ALA A 58 2.12 -6.02 9.81
CA ALA A 58 2.56 -4.83 9.09
C ALA A 58 3.55 -4.01 9.93
N GLU A 59 4.75 -3.79 9.42
CA GLU A 59 5.86 -3.14 10.11
C GLU A 59 6.75 -2.30 9.19
N MET A 60 7.50 -1.39 9.80
CA MET A 60 8.65 -0.72 9.18
C MET A 60 9.90 -1.46 9.63
N VAL A 61 10.66 -1.97 8.66
CA VAL A 61 11.92 -2.67 8.87
C VAL A 61 13.05 -1.67 8.62
N GLU A 62 13.84 -1.37 9.66
CA GLU A 62 15.01 -0.51 9.53
C GLU A 62 16.08 -1.20 8.67
N THR A 63 16.76 -0.41 7.84
CA THR A 63 17.87 -0.87 7.00
C THR A 63 19.06 0.08 7.19
N ASP A 64 20.19 -0.19 6.51
CA ASP A 64 21.31 0.74 6.48
C ASP A 64 20.97 2.05 5.74
N GLY A 65 19.86 2.08 4.98
CA GLY A 65 19.32 3.24 4.30
C GLY A 65 17.91 3.58 4.78
N HIS A 66 17.00 3.82 3.83
CA HIS A 66 15.60 4.12 4.13
C HIS A 66 14.83 2.85 4.58
N PRO A 67 13.83 2.97 5.45
CA PRO A 67 13.11 1.82 5.97
C PRO A 67 12.32 1.11 4.87
N VAL A 68 12.19 -0.21 4.97
CA VAL A 68 11.27 -0.98 4.12
C VAL A 68 9.94 -1.12 4.85
N VAL A 69 8.83 -0.93 4.15
CA VAL A 69 7.49 -1.19 4.70
C VAL A 69 7.04 -2.56 4.24
N TYR A 70 6.74 -3.44 5.20
CA TYR A 70 6.39 -4.82 4.95
C TYR A 70 5.07 -5.19 5.62
N GLY A 71 4.32 -6.11 5.04
CA GLY A 71 3.12 -6.68 5.64
C GLY A 71 2.53 -7.80 4.80
N LYS A 72 1.73 -8.66 5.42
CA LYS A 72 1.10 -9.81 4.76
C LYS A 72 -0.41 -9.75 4.90
N VAL A 73 -1.13 -9.76 3.79
CA VAL A 73 -2.59 -9.99 3.80
C VAL A 73 -2.85 -11.48 3.57
N LEU A 74 -3.37 -12.16 4.58
CA LEU A 74 -3.66 -13.60 4.50
C LEU A 74 -5.01 -13.84 3.82
N SER A 75 -5.00 -14.67 2.78
CA SER A 75 -6.25 -15.12 2.15
C SER A 75 -7.01 -16.07 3.08
N LYS A 76 -8.34 -15.98 3.06
CA LYS A 76 -9.22 -16.97 3.68
C LYS A 76 -9.16 -18.33 2.97
N ASN A 77 -8.65 -18.38 1.74
CA ASN A 77 -8.46 -19.62 1.00
C ASN A 77 -7.06 -20.20 1.30
N PRO A 78 -6.94 -21.35 2.00
CA PRO A 78 -5.65 -21.95 2.34
C PRO A 78 -4.87 -22.47 1.12
N ARG A 79 -5.51 -22.58 -0.06
CA ARG A 79 -4.87 -22.97 -1.32
C ARG A 79 -4.55 -21.79 -2.23
N ALA A 80 -4.76 -20.55 -1.75
CA ALA A 80 -4.41 -19.35 -2.51
C ALA A 80 -2.91 -19.34 -2.81
N LYS A 81 -2.55 -18.85 -4.00
CA LYS A 81 -1.15 -18.58 -4.33
C LYS A 81 -0.69 -17.35 -3.55
N THR A 82 0.60 -17.32 -3.22
CA THR A 82 1.25 -16.13 -2.66
C THR A 82 1.63 -15.20 -3.81
N LEU A 83 1.24 -13.94 -3.71
CA LEU A 83 1.66 -12.85 -4.59
C LEU A 83 2.57 -11.91 -3.80
N ILE A 84 3.62 -11.42 -4.45
CA ILE A 84 4.44 -10.32 -3.94
C ILE A 84 4.07 -9.08 -4.74
N ALA A 85 3.59 -8.05 -4.05
CA ALA A 85 3.44 -6.71 -4.61
C ALA A 85 4.62 -5.87 -4.12
N TYR A 86 5.38 -5.31 -5.06
CA TYR A 86 6.56 -4.49 -4.79
C TYR A 86 6.35 -3.09 -5.37
N SER A 87 6.72 -2.07 -4.60
CA SER A 87 6.72 -0.68 -5.01
C SER A 87 7.82 0.08 -4.29
N LEU A 88 8.18 1.21 -4.88
CA LEU A 88 8.88 2.30 -4.21
C LEU A 88 7.84 3.28 -3.67
N TYR A 89 8.17 3.97 -2.58
CA TYR A 89 7.28 4.96 -1.97
C TYR A 89 7.86 6.38 -2.00
N ASP A 90 9.13 6.52 -2.41
CA ASP A 90 9.89 7.76 -2.55
C ASP A 90 9.78 8.42 -3.92
#